data_AF-A0A7J6LJJ0-F1
#
_entry.id   AF-A0A7J6LJJ0-F1
#
_cell.length_a   1.000
_cell.length_b   1.000
_cell.length_c   1.000
_cell.angle_alpha   90.00
_cell.angle_beta   90.00
_cell.angle_gamma   90.00
#
_symmetry.space_group_name_H-M   'P 1'
#
loop_
_entity.id
_entity.type
_entity.pdbx_description
1 polymer ?
#
loop_
_entity_poly.entity_id
_entity_poly.type
_entity_poly.pdbx_seq_one_letter_code
_entity_poly.pdbx_strand_id
1 'polypeptide(L)' 'LGDLIADVDFIDSVPELHTSIAVGFLANSPESCPEAKELLEHYLDYYDIVVTGDGSMDIVVAILQAISDSSQ' A
#
# COMPACT_ATOMS: atom_id res chain seq x y z
N LEU A 1 -2.60 -5.08 2.56
CA LEU A 1 -1.87 -5.11 1.27
C LEU A 1 -2.91 -5.40 0.22
N GLY A 2 -2.95 -4.64 -0.86
CA GLY A 2 -3.94 -4.85 -1.93
C GLY A 2 -3.52 -4.23 -3.24
N ASP A 3 -4.10 -4.69 -4.32
CA ASP A 3 -3.96 -4.09 -5.66
C ASP A 3 -5.27 -3.45 -6.12
N LEU A 4 -6.36 -3.61 -5.36
CA LEU A 4 -7.65 -2.98 -5.60
C LEU A 4 -8.04 -2.09 -4.43
N ILE A 5 -8.73 -0.98 -4.67
CA ILE A 5 -9.22 -0.11 -3.57
C ILE A 5 -10.16 -0.86 -2.63
N ALA A 6 -10.97 -1.79 -3.14
CA ALA A 6 -11.84 -2.65 -2.35
C ALA A 6 -11.09 -3.51 -1.31
N ASP A 7 -9.77 -3.68 -1.46
CA ASP A 7 -8.96 -4.41 -0.47
C ASP A 7 -8.76 -3.60 0.82
N VAL A 8 -8.89 -2.27 0.77
CA VAL A 8 -8.79 -1.39 1.94
C VAL A 8 -10.02 -1.54 2.85
N ASP A 9 -11.20 -1.77 2.28
CA ASP A 9 -12.45 -1.95 3.02
C ASP A 9 -12.41 -3.16 3.98
N PHE A 10 -11.49 -4.11 3.77
CA PHE A 10 -11.29 -5.23 4.69
C PHE A 10 -10.74 -4.78 6.05
N ILE A 11 -10.04 -3.66 6.13
CA ILE A 11 -9.45 -3.13 7.37
C ILE A 11 -10.55 -2.83 8.39
N ASP A 12 -11.66 -2.24 7.93
CA ASP A 12 -12.81 -1.87 8.78
C ASP A 12 -13.53 -3.09 9.38
N SER A 13 -13.31 -4.29 8.82
CA SER A 13 -13.91 -5.53 9.29
C SER A 13 -13.14 -6.22 10.43
N VAL A 14 -11.94 -5.72 10.78
CA VAL A 14 -11.06 -6.34 11.78
C VAL A 14 -11.38 -5.79 13.18
N PRO A 15 -11.93 -6.62 14.10
CA PRO A 15 -12.18 -6.17 15.47
C PRO A 15 -10.87 -5.93 16.23
N GLU A 16 -10.87 -4.92 17.12
CA GLU A 16 -9.74 -4.56 18.00
C GLU A 16 -8.47 -4.08 17.28
N LEU A 17 -8.60 -3.57 16.06
CA LEU A 17 -7.49 -2.97 15.33
C LEU A 17 -7.13 -1.58 15.90
N HIS A 18 -5.94 -1.47 16.50
CA HIS A 18 -5.44 -0.21 17.08
C HIS A 18 -4.61 0.63 16.11
N THR A 19 -3.86 -0.02 15.24
CA THR A 19 -2.98 0.62 14.25
C THR A 19 -2.93 -0.23 12.99
N SER A 20 -3.07 0.39 11.83
CA SER A 20 -2.92 -0.26 10.52
C SER A 20 -2.11 0.61 9.58
N ILE A 21 -1.48 -0.03 8.60
CA ILE A 21 -0.87 0.61 7.44
C ILE A 21 -1.40 -0.10 6.19
N ALA A 22 -2.07 0.64 5.32
CA ALA A 22 -2.56 0.17 4.04
C ALA A 22 -1.48 0.41 2.96
N VAL A 23 -1.00 -0.68 2.34
CA VAL A 23 -0.06 -0.61 1.21
C VAL A 23 -0.74 -1.12 -0.05
N GLY A 24 -0.79 -0.26 -1.06
CA GLY A 24 -1.40 -0.50 -2.37
C GLY A 24 -0.35 -0.73 -3.45
N PHE A 25 -0.58 -1.68 -4.36
CA PHE A 25 0.31 -1.98 -5.48
C PHE A 25 -0.33 -1.54 -6.79
N LEU A 26 0.28 -0.55 -7.45
CA LEU A 26 -0.13 -0.03 -8.74
C LEU A 26 0.81 -0.57 -9.83
N ALA A 27 0.30 -1.47 -10.67
CA ALA A 27 1.14 -2.22 -11.64
C ALA A 27 1.89 -1.36 -12.66
N ASN A 28 1.36 -0.18 -13.01
CA ASN A 28 1.96 0.71 -13.99
C ASN A 28 2.62 1.91 -13.31
N SER A 29 3.80 2.31 -13.78
CA SER A 29 4.41 3.55 -13.33
C SER A 29 3.66 4.75 -13.94
N PRO A 30 3.32 5.78 -13.14
CA PRO A 30 2.72 7.02 -13.65
C PRO A 30 3.66 7.79 -14.60
N GLU A 31 4.97 7.48 -14.58
CA GLU A 31 5.95 8.07 -15.50
C GLU A 31 5.87 7.46 -16.91
N SER A 32 5.41 6.21 -17.02
CA SER A 32 5.33 5.48 -18.29
C SER A 32 3.91 5.34 -18.84
N CYS A 33 2.89 5.61 -18.05
CA CYS A 33 1.48 5.46 -18.42
C CYS A 33 0.63 6.62 -17.84
N PRO A 34 0.06 7.50 -18.68
CA PRO A 34 -0.80 8.61 -18.22
C PRO A 34 -2.02 8.15 -17.42
N GLU A 35 -2.64 7.03 -17.79
CA GLU A 35 -3.78 6.45 -17.06
C GLU A 35 -3.39 6.02 -15.64
N ALA A 36 -2.13 5.60 -15.44
CA ALA A 36 -1.62 5.26 -14.11
C ALA A 36 -1.45 6.50 -13.22
N LYS A 37 -1.33 7.71 -13.79
CA LYS A 37 -1.27 8.95 -13.01
C LYS A 37 -2.62 9.30 -12.39
N GLU A 38 -3.69 9.21 -13.17
CA GLU A 38 -5.06 9.40 -12.64
C GLU A 38 -5.41 8.33 -11.61
N LEU A 39 -5.02 7.08 -11.88
CA LEU A 39 -5.25 5.98 -10.94
C LEU A 39 -4.41 6.12 -9.66
N LEU A 40 -3.20 6.66 -9.73
CA LEU A 40 -2.37 6.94 -8.56
C LEU A 40 -3.03 7.96 -7.63
N GLU A 41 -3.56 9.05 -8.17
CA GLU A 41 -4.30 10.04 -7.36
C GLU A 41 -5.42 9.36 -6.59
N HIS A 42 -6.15 8.45 -7.24
CA HIS A 42 -7.18 7.68 -6.59
C HIS A 42 -6.65 6.69 -5.54
N TYR A 43 -5.52 6.02 -5.77
CA TYR A 43 -4.95 5.09 -4.79
C TYR A 43 -4.45 5.82 -3.53
N LEU A 44 -3.91 7.03 -3.68
CA LEU A 44 -3.41 7.84 -2.57
C LEU A 44 -4.51 8.33 -1.62
N ASP A 45 -5.79 8.32 -2.05
CA ASP A 45 -6.93 8.62 -1.17
C ASP A 45 -7.26 7.46 -0.21
N TYR A 46 -6.85 6.23 -0.54
CA TYR A 46 -7.23 5.02 0.22
C TYR A 46 -6.05 4.29 0.86
N TYR A 47 -4.86 4.40 0.27
CA TYR A 47 -3.66 3.72 0.75
C TYR A 47 -2.68 4.71 1.39
N ASP A 48 -2.10 4.33 2.52
CA ASP A 48 -1.04 5.11 3.18
C ASP A 48 0.25 5.12 2.34
N ILE A 49 0.51 4.02 1.63
CA ILE A 49 1.69 3.83 0.78
C ILE A 49 1.24 3.19 -0.53
N VAL A 50 1.67 3.77 -1.65
CA VAL A 50 1.44 3.19 -2.99
C VAL A 50 2.78 2.83 -3.63
N VAL A 51 2.94 1.56 -3.99
CA VAL A 51 4.09 1.05 -4.73
C VAL A 51 3.74 1.01 -6.21
N THR A 52 4.46 1.78 -7.03
CA THR A 52 4.19 1.87 -8.47
C THR A 52 5.21 1.08 -9.29
N GLY A 53 4.76 0.38 -10.32
CA GLY A 53 5.63 -0.29 -11.29
C GLY A 53 5.86 -1.77 -10.96
N ASP A 54 7.08 -2.13 -10.56
CA ASP A 54 7.53 -3.54 -10.46
C ASP A 54 6.82 -4.38 -9.39
N GLY A 55 6.05 -3.74 -8.51
CA GLY A 55 5.30 -4.40 -7.46
C GLY A 55 6.20 -5.03 -6.39
N SER A 56 7.43 -4.56 -6.22
CA SER A 56 8.35 -5.10 -5.23
C SER A 56 7.79 -5.03 -3.80
N MET A 57 8.02 -6.10 -3.03
CA MET A 57 7.67 -6.14 -1.60
C MET A 57 8.75 -5.54 -0.69
N ASP A 58 9.82 -4.95 -1.26
CA ASP A 58 10.96 -4.44 -0.48
C ASP A 58 10.54 -3.44 0.60
N ILE A 59 9.56 -2.58 0.32
CA ILE A 59 9.04 -1.63 1.31
C ILE A 59 8.33 -2.34 2.47
N VAL A 60 7.58 -3.41 2.18
CA VAL A 60 6.91 -4.22 3.21
C VAL A 60 7.94 -4.92 4.07
N VAL A 61 8.98 -5.48 3.45
CA VAL A 61 10.10 -6.11 4.16
C VAL A 61 10.82 -5.11 5.07
N ALA A 62 11.10 -3.91 4.57
CA ALA A 62 11.76 -2.85 5.34
C ALA A 62 10.91 -2.40 6.54
N ILE A 63 9.59 -2.28 6.39
CA ILE A 63 8.67 -1.96 7.49
C ILE A 63 8.71 -3.04 8.56
N LEU A 64 8.62 -4.32 8.16
CA LEU A 64 8.67 -5.45 9.10
C LEU A 64 10.00 -5.51 9.86
N GLN A 65 11.11 -5.24 9.19
CA GLN A 65 12.44 -5.17 9.82
C GLN A 65 12.50 -4.03 10.84
N ALA A 66 12.02 -2.83 10.50
CA ALA A 66 12.01 -1.69 11.42
C ALA A 66 11.16 -1.97 12.68
N ILE A 67 10.01 -2.64 12.54
CA ILE A 67 9.16 -3.03 13.67
C ILE A 67 9.86 -4.09 14.55
N SER A 68 10.51 -5.07 13.93
CA SER A 68 11.27 -6.11 14.63
C SER A 68 12.41 -5.51 15.44
N ASP A 69 13.16 -4.57 14.88
CA ASP A 69 14.29 -3.92 15.53
C ASP A 69 13.84 -2.99 16.67
N SER A 70 12.66 -2.38 16.54
CA SER A 70 12.07 -1.52 17.59
C SER A 70 11.52 -2.30 18.78
N SER A 71 11.43 -3.63 18.68
CA SER A 71 10.89 -4.51 19.73
C SER A 71 11.98 -5.13 20.62
N GLN A 72 13.25 -4.74 20.45
CA GLN A 72 14.38 -5.10 21.32
C GLN A 72 14.70 -4.00 22.34
#